data_AF-A0A9E4YV33-F1
#
_entry.id   AF-A0A9E4YV33-F1
#
_cell.length_a   1.000
_cell.length_b   1.000
_cell.length_c   1.000
_cell.angle_alpha   90.00
_cell.angle_beta   90.00
_cell.angle_gamma   90.00
#
_symmetry.space_group_name_H-M   'P 1'
#
loop_
_entity.id
_entity.type
_entity.pdbx_description
1 polymer ?
#
loop_
_entity_poly.entity_id
_entity_poly.type
_entity_poly.pdbx_seq_one_letter_code
_entity_poly.pdbx_strand_id
1 'polypeptide(L)'
;SEAFYNGDIAAKMAAFIQEQGGCLSSEDMAAHTSDWEEPICTDYRGVTCWESPPSNQGVAALEALNIVEGFDLATMGSQTADTYHHLIESMRLAFADAFRYVADPGQAQVPTAQMLSKDFARTRRALIDPKRAMSTVPYGQVQGGSDTVYISVVDGDGDACSFIYSIYSNFGSGLVVPDTGIVLHNRGALFSLDPDHPNALAGGKRPYHTIIPALATVDDELYLCYGVMGAFMQPQGHLQVISNLVDFGMDPQQALNALRFIVTEEDVALEEGLSPEVLRDLESRGHRTRTISSYYRGMSGGFGGAQLIQRDPETGVLSGASEPRKDGCAVGW
;
A
#
# COMPACT_ATOMS: atom_id res chain seq x y z
N SER A 1 25.88 -1.55 11.06
CA SER A 1 25.97 -1.32 9.61
C SER A 1 27.24 -1.91 9.04
N GLU A 2 28.43 -1.53 9.54
CA GLU A 2 29.73 -1.92 8.95
C GLU A 2 29.89 -3.43 8.75
N ALA A 3 29.63 -4.24 9.79
CA ALA A 3 29.72 -5.70 9.68
C ALA A 3 28.76 -6.31 8.64
N PHE A 4 27.61 -5.66 8.40
CA PHE A 4 26.54 -6.15 7.51
C PHE A 4 26.80 -5.80 6.04
N TYR A 5 27.27 -4.59 5.75
CA TYR A 5 27.46 -4.08 4.39
C TYR A 5 28.92 -4.15 3.90
N ASN A 6 29.90 -4.06 4.79
CA ASN A 6 31.34 -4.01 4.46
C ASN A 6 32.16 -5.15 5.10
N GLY A 7 31.55 -5.99 5.94
CA GLY A 7 32.24 -7.01 6.74
C GLY A 7 31.93 -8.45 6.37
N ASP A 8 32.20 -9.36 7.30
CA ASP A 8 32.06 -10.81 7.11
C ASP A 8 30.64 -11.25 6.72
N ILE A 9 29.60 -10.53 7.17
CA ILE A 9 28.22 -10.85 6.81
C ILE A 9 27.97 -10.53 5.33
N ALA A 10 28.48 -9.39 4.83
CA ALA A 10 28.40 -9.03 3.41
C ALA A 10 29.07 -10.09 2.54
N ALA A 11 30.30 -10.49 2.91
CA ALA A 11 31.06 -11.50 2.19
C ALA A 11 30.34 -12.87 2.17
N LYS A 12 29.76 -13.29 3.30
CA LYS A 12 28.97 -14.54 3.37
C LYS A 12 27.71 -14.49 2.51
N MET A 13 26.98 -13.39 2.53
CA MET A 13 25.76 -13.23 1.73
C MET A 13 26.09 -13.24 0.23
N ALA A 14 27.08 -12.48 -0.20
CA ALA A 14 27.51 -12.42 -1.59
C ALA A 14 27.98 -13.81 -2.08
N ALA A 15 28.85 -14.48 -1.32
CA ALA A 15 29.33 -15.81 -1.66
C ALA A 15 28.19 -16.83 -1.78
N PHE A 16 27.25 -16.82 -0.84
CA PHE A 16 26.10 -17.73 -0.87
C PHE A 16 25.16 -17.44 -2.04
N ILE A 17 24.85 -16.18 -2.33
CA ILE A 17 24.00 -15.82 -3.47
C ILE A 17 24.66 -16.25 -4.79
N GLN A 18 25.96 -16.05 -4.93
CA GLN A 18 26.71 -16.46 -6.12
C GLN A 18 26.78 -17.99 -6.28
N GLU A 19 26.92 -18.74 -5.18
CA GLU A 19 26.83 -20.20 -5.17
C GLU A 19 25.46 -20.69 -5.68
N GLN A 20 24.38 -19.96 -5.35
CA GLN A 20 23.03 -20.21 -5.86
C GLN A 20 22.77 -19.66 -7.27
N GLY A 21 23.79 -19.09 -7.95
CA GLY A 21 23.69 -18.56 -9.31
C GLY A 21 23.18 -17.12 -9.42
N GLY A 22 23.08 -16.39 -8.31
CA GLY A 22 22.75 -14.96 -8.29
C GLY A 22 23.95 -14.04 -8.57
N CYS A 23 23.68 -12.75 -8.70
CA CYS A 23 24.67 -11.76 -9.13
C CYS A 23 25.09 -10.74 -8.06
N LEU A 24 24.53 -10.80 -6.83
CA LEU A 24 24.90 -9.86 -5.76
C LEU A 24 26.36 -10.06 -5.34
N SER A 25 27.12 -8.98 -5.33
CA SER A 25 28.52 -8.94 -4.91
C SER A 25 28.72 -8.24 -3.57
N SER A 26 29.92 -8.38 -2.99
CA SER A 26 30.29 -7.59 -1.80
C SER A 26 30.42 -6.11 -2.15
N GLU A 27 30.80 -5.78 -3.39
CA GLU A 27 30.82 -4.39 -3.86
C GLU A 27 29.40 -3.79 -3.91
N ASP A 28 28.39 -4.56 -4.35
CA ASP A 28 27.00 -4.11 -4.33
C ASP A 28 26.51 -3.84 -2.90
N MET A 29 26.87 -4.73 -1.97
CA MET A 29 26.57 -4.56 -0.54
C MET A 29 27.24 -3.30 0.03
N ALA A 30 28.52 -3.08 -0.27
CA ALA A 30 29.28 -1.93 0.21
C ALA A 30 28.81 -0.60 -0.40
N ALA A 31 28.30 -0.63 -1.63
CA ALA A 31 27.78 0.54 -2.33
C ALA A 31 26.38 0.96 -1.84
N HIS A 32 25.69 0.14 -1.04
CA HIS A 32 24.36 0.45 -0.55
C HIS A 32 24.36 1.63 0.44
N THR A 33 23.45 2.57 0.22
CA THR A 33 23.09 3.64 1.14
C THR A 33 21.59 3.64 1.38
N SER A 34 21.16 4.23 2.50
CA SER A 34 19.75 4.57 2.74
C SER A 34 19.53 6.03 2.36
N ASP A 35 18.44 6.29 1.65
CA ASP A 35 18.11 7.61 1.14
C ASP A 35 17.14 8.33 2.09
N TRP A 36 17.35 9.64 2.27
CA TRP A 36 16.34 10.53 2.81
C TRP A 36 15.58 11.14 1.63
N GLU A 37 14.33 10.75 1.45
CA GLU A 37 13.49 11.19 0.35
C GLU A 37 12.38 12.11 0.87
N GLU A 38 12.00 13.10 0.06
CA GLU A 38 10.86 13.96 0.35
C GLU A 38 9.56 13.17 0.11
N PRO A 39 8.64 13.10 1.08
CA PRO A 39 7.38 12.40 0.89
C PRO A 39 6.51 13.10 -0.16
N ILE A 40 5.66 12.32 -0.81
CA ILE A 40 4.63 12.82 -1.72
C ILE A 40 3.31 12.92 -0.97
N CYS A 41 2.44 13.84 -1.38
CA CYS A 41 1.17 14.01 -0.71
C CYS A 41 0.03 14.44 -1.63
N THR A 42 -1.18 14.36 -1.08
CA THR A 42 -2.35 15.06 -1.62
C THR A 42 -3.27 15.51 -0.48
N ASP A 43 -3.97 16.62 -0.70
CA ASP A 43 -5.11 16.98 0.15
C ASP A 43 -6.30 16.08 -0.17
N TYR A 44 -6.95 15.54 0.85
CA TYR A 44 -8.19 14.81 0.76
C TYR A 44 -9.18 15.41 1.76
N ARG A 45 -9.98 16.37 1.28
CA ARG A 45 -11.01 17.06 2.06
C ARG A 45 -10.47 17.75 3.33
N GLY A 46 -9.32 18.42 3.22
CA GLY A 46 -8.68 19.13 4.34
C GLY A 46 -7.73 18.27 5.18
N VAL A 47 -7.56 16.98 4.86
CA VAL A 47 -6.53 16.10 5.43
C VAL A 47 -5.45 15.89 4.39
N THR A 48 -4.22 16.27 4.69
CA THR A 48 -3.07 15.99 3.81
C THR A 48 -2.57 14.58 4.07
N CYS A 49 -2.71 13.69 3.09
CA CYS A 49 -2.20 12.32 3.16
C CYS A 49 -0.81 12.24 2.56
N TRP A 50 0.13 11.63 3.27
CA TRP A 50 1.54 11.52 2.91
C TRP A 50 1.93 10.06 2.67
N GLU A 51 2.71 9.83 1.62
CA GLU A 51 3.21 8.52 1.24
C GLU A 51 4.68 8.59 0.82
N SER A 52 5.35 7.45 0.81
CA SER A 52 6.69 7.33 0.23
C SER A 52 6.67 7.59 -1.28
N PRO A 53 7.68 8.30 -1.83
CA PRO A 53 7.77 8.55 -3.27
C PRO A 53 8.13 7.28 -4.06
N PRO A 54 8.03 7.32 -5.41
CA PRO A 54 8.56 6.27 -6.29
C PRO A 54 10.02 5.89 -5.96
N SER A 55 10.41 4.62 -6.03
CA SER A 55 9.72 3.50 -6.69
C SER A 55 8.61 2.83 -5.86
N ASN A 56 8.23 3.39 -4.71
CA ASN A 56 7.12 2.87 -3.92
C ASN A 56 5.76 3.17 -4.56
N GLN A 57 4.78 2.33 -4.22
CA GLN A 57 3.43 2.40 -4.77
C GLN A 57 2.48 3.38 -4.07
N GLY A 58 3.02 4.28 -3.23
CA GLY A 58 2.22 5.25 -2.47
C GLY A 58 1.41 6.17 -3.37
N VAL A 59 1.94 6.44 -4.57
CA VAL A 59 1.26 7.19 -5.65
C VAL A 59 -0.12 6.61 -5.95
N ALA A 60 -0.29 5.28 -5.93
CA ALA A 60 -1.57 4.65 -6.23
C ALA A 60 -2.65 4.99 -5.18
N ALA A 61 -2.26 5.09 -3.89
CA ALA A 61 -3.18 5.45 -2.82
C ALA A 61 -3.63 6.92 -2.95
N LEU A 62 -2.66 7.82 -3.13
CA LEU A 62 -2.91 9.26 -3.27
C LEU A 62 -3.69 9.59 -4.55
N GLU A 63 -3.39 8.93 -5.66
CA GLU A 63 -4.14 9.08 -6.90
C GLU A 63 -5.58 8.58 -6.74
N ALA A 64 -5.80 7.42 -6.11
CA ALA A 64 -7.14 6.92 -5.85
C ALA A 64 -7.96 7.86 -4.94
N LEU A 65 -7.32 8.45 -3.91
CA LEU A 65 -7.92 9.49 -3.07
C LEU A 65 -8.33 10.70 -3.89
N ASN A 66 -7.46 11.21 -4.76
CA ASN A 66 -7.77 12.32 -5.65
C ASN A 66 -8.91 12.03 -6.64
N ILE A 67 -8.98 10.80 -7.15
CA ILE A 67 -10.07 10.39 -8.03
C ILE A 67 -11.39 10.37 -7.24
N VAL A 68 -11.42 9.71 -6.08
CA VAL A 68 -12.66 9.49 -5.34
C VAL A 68 -13.18 10.74 -4.63
N GLU A 69 -12.31 11.70 -4.30
CA GLU A 69 -12.66 12.98 -3.66
C GLU A 69 -13.80 13.74 -4.36
N GLY A 70 -13.92 13.58 -5.68
CA GLY A 70 -14.98 14.23 -6.46
C GLY A 70 -16.37 13.64 -6.33
N PHE A 71 -16.53 12.55 -5.58
CA PHE A 71 -17.83 11.95 -5.27
C PHE A 71 -18.21 12.25 -3.82
N ASP A 72 -19.52 12.33 -3.55
CA ASP A 72 -20.04 12.52 -2.20
C ASP A 72 -20.24 11.16 -1.51
N LEU A 73 -19.15 10.58 -1.01
CA LEU A 73 -19.18 9.27 -0.35
C LEU A 73 -20.00 9.30 0.94
N ALA A 74 -19.99 10.41 1.67
CA ALA A 74 -20.76 10.58 2.91
C ALA A 74 -22.25 10.32 2.67
N THR A 75 -22.82 10.86 1.59
CA THR A 75 -24.23 10.62 1.24
C THR A 75 -24.52 9.21 0.70
N MET A 76 -23.51 8.54 0.12
CA MET A 76 -23.63 7.14 -0.32
C MET A 76 -23.70 6.16 0.85
N GLY A 77 -23.21 6.55 2.02
CA GLY A 77 -23.18 5.74 3.24
C GLY A 77 -22.02 4.74 3.27
N SER A 78 -21.55 4.43 4.47
CA SER A 78 -20.44 3.50 4.67
C SER A 78 -20.82 2.07 4.28
N GLN A 79 -19.91 1.35 3.64
CA GLN A 79 -20.08 -0.07 3.28
C GLN A 79 -21.31 -0.37 2.39
N THR A 80 -21.75 0.61 1.59
CA THR A 80 -22.77 0.42 0.56
C THR A 80 -22.14 0.06 -0.78
N ALA A 81 -22.95 -0.50 -1.69
CA ALA A 81 -22.47 -0.82 -3.03
C ALA A 81 -22.08 0.42 -3.85
N ASP A 82 -22.72 1.57 -3.63
CA ASP A 82 -22.31 2.84 -4.24
C ASP A 82 -20.91 3.23 -3.76
N THR A 83 -20.66 3.26 -2.45
CA THR A 83 -19.33 3.58 -1.90
C THR A 83 -18.26 2.61 -2.40
N TYR A 84 -18.50 1.30 -2.29
CA TYR A 84 -17.53 0.32 -2.76
C TYR A 84 -17.27 0.42 -4.25
N HIS A 85 -18.30 0.59 -5.08
CA HIS A 85 -18.13 0.74 -6.52
C HIS A 85 -17.17 1.90 -6.85
N HIS A 86 -17.36 3.08 -6.24
CA HIS A 86 -16.51 4.24 -6.52
C HIS A 86 -15.08 4.05 -6.01
N LEU A 87 -14.89 3.46 -4.82
CA LEU A 87 -13.56 3.16 -4.29
C LEU A 87 -12.82 2.12 -5.15
N ILE A 88 -13.52 1.05 -5.55
CA ILE A 88 -12.99 -0.01 -6.42
C ILE A 88 -12.53 0.58 -7.76
N GLU A 89 -13.40 1.33 -8.45
CA GLU A 89 -13.08 1.86 -9.77
C GLU A 89 -11.97 2.91 -9.72
N SER A 90 -11.94 3.74 -8.67
CA SER A 90 -10.85 4.69 -8.44
C SER A 90 -9.52 3.97 -8.22
N MET A 91 -9.52 2.91 -7.40
CA MET A 91 -8.31 2.12 -7.14
C MET A 91 -7.83 1.37 -8.38
N ARG A 92 -8.74 0.83 -9.20
CA ARG A 92 -8.39 0.17 -10.47
C ARG A 92 -7.66 1.11 -11.42
N LEU A 93 -8.14 2.35 -11.56
CA LEU A 93 -7.49 3.38 -12.39
C LEU A 93 -6.10 3.74 -11.85
N ALA A 94 -6.02 4.04 -10.55
CA ALA A 94 -4.76 4.43 -9.94
C ALA A 94 -3.72 3.30 -9.94
N PHE A 95 -4.13 2.03 -9.79
CA PHE A 95 -3.21 0.91 -9.99
C PHE A 95 -2.70 0.81 -11.41
N ALA A 96 -3.56 0.95 -12.41
CA ALA A 96 -3.12 0.86 -13.79
C ALA A 96 -2.09 1.94 -14.14
N ASP A 97 -2.26 3.14 -13.58
CA ASP A 97 -1.28 4.22 -13.76
C ASP A 97 0.00 3.96 -12.96
N ALA A 98 -0.11 3.50 -11.71
CA ALA A 98 1.05 3.13 -10.91
C ALA A 98 1.89 2.03 -11.57
N PHE A 99 1.27 0.95 -12.05
CA PHE A 99 1.96 -0.11 -12.76
C PHE A 99 2.62 0.35 -14.05
N ARG A 100 1.99 1.31 -14.75
CA ARG A 100 2.53 1.84 -15.99
C ARG A 100 3.73 2.75 -15.77
N TYR A 101 3.71 3.57 -14.72
CA TYR A 101 4.63 4.71 -14.59
C TYR A 101 5.58 4.64 -13.39
N VAL A 102 5.21 4.01 -12.28
CA VAL A 102 6.05 3.96 -11.08
C VAL A 102 7.26 3.05 -11.31
N ALA A 103 8.43 3.64 -11.15
CA ALA A 103 9.73 2.99 -11.27
C ALA A 103 10.75 3.77 -10.44
N ASP A 104 12.02 3.34 -10.44
CA ASP A 104 13.10 4.07 -9.79
C ASP A 104 13.33 5.44 -10.45
N PRO A 105 13.10 6.56 -9.74
CA PRO A 105 13.33 7.90 -10.29
C PRO A 105 14.80 8.18 -10.60
N GLY A 106 15.74 7.40 -10.03
CA GLY A 106 17.16 7.50 -10.37
C GLY A 106 17.50 6.96 -11.76
N GLN A 107 16.62 6.15 -12.36
CA GLN A 107 16.85 5.51 -13.66
C GLN A 107 15.68 5.61 -14.65
N ALA A 108 14.54 6.19 -14.26
CA ALA A 108 13.37 6.36 -15.11
C ALA A 108 12.65 7.68 -14.82
N GLN A 109 11.99 8.23 -15.84
CA GLN A 109 11.15 9.43 -15.66
C GLN A 109 9.79 9.01 -15.13
N VAL A 110 9.48 9.41 -13.88
CA VAL A 110 8.18 9.15 -13.25
C VAL A 110 7.39 10.46 -13.19
N PRO A 111 6.19 10.55 -13.82
CA PRO A 111 5.38 11.77 -13.86
C PRO A 111 4.57 11.98 -12.57
N THR A 112 5.20 11.86 -11.40
CA THR A 112 4.53 11.85 -10.08
C THR A 112 3.63 13.07 -9.86
N ALA A 113 4.13 14.28 -10.14
CA ALA A 113 3.35 15.51 -9.97
C ALA A 113 2.09 15.55 -10.85
N GLN A 114 2.15 14.98 -12.06
CA GLN A 114 0.99 14.89 -12.94
C GLN A 114 -0.01 13.86 -12.43
N MET A 115 0.46 12.67 -12.03
CA MET A 115 -0.39 11.59 -11.48
C MET A 115 -1.15 12.07 -10.24
N LEU A 116 -0.50 12.87 -9.39
CA LEU A 116 -1.11 13.42 -8.17
C LEU A 116 -1.88 14.72 -8.39
N SER A 117 -1.99 15.23 -9.62
CA SER A 117 -2.72 16.47 -9.88
C SER A 117 -4.23 16.26 -9.87
N LYS A 118 -4.97 17.25 -9.34
CA LYS A 118 -6.45 17.24 -9.35
C LYS A 118 -7.03 17.26 -10.77
N ASP A 119 -6.32 17.85 -11.74
CA ASP A 119 -6.74 17.84 -13.14
C ASP A 119 -6.63 16.44 -13.75
N PHE A 120 -5.52 15.72 -13.51
CA PHE A 120 -5.39 14.34 -13.95
C PHE A 120 -6.45 13.44 -13.30
N ALA A 121 -6.66 13.59 -11.99
CA ALA A 121 -7.72 12.88 -11.29
C ALA A 121 -9.12 13.15 -11.87
N ARG A 122 -9.41 14.38 -12.32
CA ARG A 122 -10.66 14.70 -13.04
C ARG A 122 -10.79 13.90 -14.34
N THR A 123 -9.70 13.74 -15.11
CA THR A 123 -9.71 12.95 -16.35
C THR A 123 -9.97 11.47 -16.07
N ARG A 124 -9.37 10.93 -15.00
CA ARG A 124 -9.58 9.54 -14.57
C ARG A 124 -10.99 9.31 -14.05
N ARG A 125 -11.48 10.20 -13.19
CA ARG A 125 -12.83 10.17 -12.64
C ARG A 125 -13.91 10.15 -13.71
N ALA A 126 -13.70 10.86 -14.82
CA ALA A 126 -14.64 10.87 -15.95
C ALA A 126 -14.82 9.50 -16.65
N LEU A 127 -13.95 8.53 -16.36
CA LEU A 127 -14.05 7.15 -16.86
C LEU A 127 -14.95 6.27 -15.98
N ILE A 128 -15.28 6.70 -14.77
CA ILE A 128 -16.10 5.95 -13.83
C ILE A 128 -17.58 6.17 -14.15
N ASP A 129 -18.26 5.12 -14.59
CA ASP A 129 -19.71 5.09 -14.71
C ASP A 129 -20.32 4.66 -13.37
N PRO A 130 -21.13 5.49 -12.71
CA PRO A 130 -21.62 5.21 -11.35
C PRO A 130 -22.47 3.93 -11.23
N LYS A 131 -22.92 3.35 -12.35
CA LYS A 131 -23.75 2.14 -12.40
C LYS A 131 -23.13 1.00 -13.20
N ARG A 132 -21.90 1.15 -13.68
CA ARG A 132 -21.24 0.11 -14.48
C ARG A 132 -19.74 0.05 -14.24
N ALA A 133 -19.26 -1.13 -13.86
CA ALA A 133 -17.84 -1.42 -13.73
C ALA A 133 -17.15 -1.40 -15.10
N MET A 134 -15.93 -0.86 -15.14
CA MET A 134 -15.07 -0.89 -16.33
C MET A 134 -14.75 -2.34 -16.70
N SER A 135 -14.91 -2.69 -17.98
CA SER A 135 -14.65 -4.05 -18.48
C SER A 135 -13.17 -4.39 -18.59
N THR A 136 -12.30 -3.40 -18.82
CA THR A 136 -10.86 -3.59 -18.94
C THR A 136 -10.12 -2.38 -18.39
N VAL A 137 -9.09 -2.62 -17.58
CA VAL A 137 -8.13 -1.58 -17.21
C VAL A 137 -6.75 -2.03 -17.71
N PRO A 138 -6.21 -1.39 -18.77
CA PRO A 138 -5.20 -1.98 -19.66
C PRO A 138 -3.83 -2.28 -19.04
N TYR A 139 -3.55 -1.83 -17.82
CA TYR A 139 -2.24 -1.96 -17.17
C TYR A 139 -2.32 -2.47 -15.71
N GLY A 140 -3.49 -2.95 -15.26
CA GLY A 140 -3.74 -3.34 -13.87
C GLY A 140 -3.45 -4.80 -13.56
N GLN A 141 -2.17 -5.23 -13.48
CA GLN A 141 -1.85 -6.57 -12.97
C GLN A 141 -1.58 -6.54 -11.47
N VAL A 142 -2.66 -6.49 -10.69
CA VAL A 142 -2.57 -6.62 -9.24
C VAL A 142 -2.30 -8.08 -8.89
N GLN A 143 -1.05 -8.39 -8.52
CA GLN A 143 -0.68 -9.71 -8.05
C GLN A 143 -1.11 -9.90 -6.58
N GLY A 144 -1.52 -11.11 -6.22
CA GLY A 144 -1.82 -11.46 -4.83
C GLY A 144 -0.58 -11.95 -4.07
N GLY A 145 -0.60 -11.82 -2.73
CA GLY A 145 0.29 -12.55 -1.83
C GLY A 145 1.61 -11.85 -1.48
N SER A 146 1.76 -11.52 -0.19
CA SER A 146 3.00 -11.01 0.44
C SER A 146 2.79 -10.91 1.94
N ASP A 147 3.86 -11.10 2.69
CA ASP A 147 3.88 -10.84 4.13
C ASP A 147 4.76 -9.63 4.42
N THR A 148 4.24 -8.75 5.25
CA THR A 148 4.83 -7.45 5.60
C THR A 148 4.51 -7.20 7.06
N VAL A 149 5.41 -6.53 7.77
CA VAL A 149 5.20 -6.06 9.14
C VAL A 149 5.15 -4.54 9.12
N TYR A 150 4.15 -3.97 9.78
CA TYR A 150 3.93 -2.55 9.95
C TYR A 150 3.87 -2.22 11.44
N ILE A 151 4.50 -1.11 11.83
CA ILE A 151 4.60 -0.61 13.19
C ILE A 151 4.31 0.89 13.15
N SER A 152 3.48 1.34 14.09
CA SER A 152 3.19 2.76 14.31
C SER A 152 3.60 3.15 15.72
N VAL A 153 4.33 4.25 15.86
CA VAL A 153 4.70 4.82 17.16
C VAL A 153 4.44 6.32 17.11
N VAL A 154 3.79 6.85 18.14
CA VAL A 154 3.63 8.30 18.35
C VAL A 154 3.88 8.56 19.82
N ASP A 155 4.72 9.55 20.14
CA ASP A 155 5.00 9.93 21.53
C ASP A 155 4.19 11.15 21.99
N GLY A 156 4.38 11.54 23.26
CA GLY A 156 3.66 12.65 23.87
C GLY A 156 4.06 14.04 23.36
N ASP A 157 5.22 14.15 22.70
CA ASP A 157 5.71 15.39 22.10
C ASP A 157 5.20 15.56 20.65
N GLY A 158 4.59 14.50 20.08
CA GLY A 158 4.01 14.49 18.75
C GLY A 158 4.93 13.92 17.67
N ASP A 159 6.10 13.37 18.05
CA ASP A 159 6.96 12.67 17.10
C ASP A 159 6.28 11.36 16.67
N ALA A 160 6.20 11.14 15.35
CA ALA A 160 5.58 9.96 14.77
C ALA A 160 6.54 9.16 13.90
N CYS A 161 6.43 7.83 14.00
CA CYS A 161 7.14 6.90 13.14
C CYS A 161 6.16 5.88 12.53
N SER A 162 5.91 6.04 11.22
CA SER A 162 5.25 5.04 10.39
C SER A 162 6.36 4.15 9.80
N PHE A 163 6.49 2.93 10.32
CA PHE A 163 7.58 2.03 9.95
C PHE A 163 7.04 0.74 9.35
N ILE A 164 7.66 0.29 8.27
CA ILE A 164 7.22 -0.90 7.56
C ILE A 164 8.40 -1.65 6.95
N TYR A 165 8.36 -2.97 7.06
CA TYR A 165 9.45 -3.84 6.64
C TYR A 165 8.90 -5.14 6.04
N SER A 166 9.55 -5.62 4.97
CA SER A 166 9.18 -6.87 4.32
C SER A 166 10.30 -7.41 3.45
N ILE A 167 10.46 -8.73 3.47
CA ILE A 167 11.28 -9.51 2.54
C ILE A 167 10.53 -9.89 1.24
N TYR A 168 9.43 -9.18 0.96
CA TYR A 168 8.42 -9.36 -0.10
C TYR A 168 7.48 -10.56 0.11
N SER A 169 7.76 -11.72 -0.48
CA SER A 169 6.96 -12.92 -0.23
C SER A 169 7.30 -13.48 1.16
N ASN A 170 6.40 -14.25 1.76
CA ASN A 170 6.50 -14.85 3.10
C ASN A 170 7.95 -15.02 3.65
N PHE A 171 8.66 -16.08 3.25
CA PHE A 171 10.07 -16.32 3.59
C PHE A 171 11.05 -15.76 2.54
N GLY A 172 10.67 -14.67 1.87
CA GLY A 172 11.41 -14.05 0.78
C GLY A 172 11.67 -15.03 -0.37
N SER A 173 12.94 -15.21 -0.69
CA SER A 173 13.41 -16.18 -1.68
C SER A 173 13.39 -17.64 -1.18
N GLY A 174 13.16 -17.86 0.12
CA GLY A 174 13.33 -19.16 0.78
C GLY A 174 14.79 -19.51 1.09
N LEU A 175 15.74 -18.67 0.66
CA LEU A 175 17.17 -18.85 0.91
C LEU A 175 17.55 -18.22 2.26
N VAL A 176 18.26 -18.99 3.08
CA VAL A 176 18.80 -18.54 4.37
C VAL A 176 20.32 -18.64 4.30
N VAL A 177 21.01 -17.51 4.52
CA VAL A 177 22.47 -17.46 4.44
C VAL A 177 23.05 -18.33 5.56
N PRO A 178 23.89 -19.35 5.22
CA PRO A 178 24.40 -20.32 6.20
C PRO A 178 25.03 -19.66 7.42
N ASP A 179 24.73 -20.21 8.60
CA ASP A 179 25.27 -19.77 9.91
C ASP A 179 24.94 -18.33 10.32
N THR A 180 24.00 -17.66 9.63
CA THR A 180 23.61 -16.27 9.98
C THR A 180 22.15 -16.12 10.41
N GLY A 181 21.27 -17.04 9.99
CA GLY A 181 19.82 -16.88 10.16
C GLY A 181 19.18 -15.78 9.28
N ILE A 182 19.95 -15.16 8.38
CA ILE A 182 19.47 -14.10 7.49
C ILE A 182 18.69 -14.72 6.32
N VAL A 183 17.40 -14.43 6.25
CA VAL A 183 16.53 -14.79 5.13
C VAL A 183 16.65 -13.73 4.03
N LEU A 184 16.95 -14.16 2.81
CA LEU A 184 17.10 -13.26 1.67
C LEU A 184 15.76 -12.91 1.04
N HIS A 185 15.50 -11.62 0.85
CA HIS A 185 14.27 -11.14 0.20
C HIS A 185 14.21 -11.56 -1.28
N ASN A 186 13.00 -11.63 -1.83
CA ASN A 186 12.78 -11.82 -3.28
C ASN A 186 12.21 -10.57 -3.97
N ARG A 187 12.47 -9.37 -3.42
CA ARG A 187 11.93 -8.09 -3.92
C ARG A 187 12.17 -7.83 -5.41
N GLY A 188 13.28 -8.31 -5.96
CA GLY A 188 13.60 -8.21 -7.40
C GLY A 188 12.55 -8.84 -8.33
N ALA A 189 11.67 -9.71 -7.81
CA ALA A 189 10.54 -10.26 -8.57
C ALA A 189 9.54 -9.19 -9.05
N LEU A 190 9.60 -7.97 -8.50
CA LEU A 190 8.78 -6.85 -8.94
C LEU A 190 9.35 -6.08 -10.13
N PHE A 191 10.51 -6.45 -10.68
CA PHE A 191 10.95 -5.90 -11.96
C PHE A 191 10.12 -6.44 -13.13
N SER A 192 9.93 -5.59 -14.14
CA SER A 192 9.46 -6.04 -15.45
C SER A 192 10.61 -6.71 -16.23
N LEU A 193 10.27 -7.75 -16.99
CA LEU A 193 11.17 -8.37 -17.97
C LEU A 193 10.99 -7.80 -19.38
N ASP A 194 10.02 -6.92 -19.58
CA ASP A 194 9.90 -6.12 -20.80
C ASP A 194 10.94 -4.99 -20.75
N PRO A 195 11.94 -4.98 -21.65
CA PRO A 195 13.01 -3.97 -21.64
C PRO A 195 12.51 -2.55 -21.93
N ASP A 196 11.33 -2.39 -22.55
CA ASP A 196 10.74 -1.08 -22.83
C ASP A 196 9.91 -0.52 -21.65
N HIS A 197 9.77 -1.31 -20.57
CA HIS A 197 9.01 -0.90 -19.40
C HIS A 197 9.84 0.03 -18.49
N PRO A 198 9.27 1.11 -17.92
CA PRO A 198 10.00 1.99 -17.01
C PRO A 198 10.61 1.27 -15.80
N ASN A 199 9.96 0.20 -15.35
CA ASN A 199 10.42 -0.69 -14.28
C ASN A 199 11.15 -1.95 -14.81
N ALA A 200 11.77 -1.90 -15.99
CA ALA A 200 12.61 -3.00 -16.51
C ALA A 200 13.80 -3.27 -15.58
N LEU A 201 14.18 -4.55 -15.44
CA LEU A 201 15.34 -5.00 -14.68
C LEU A 201 16.63 -4.34 -15.21
N ALA A 202 17.35 -3.65 -14.32
CA ALA A 202 18.64 -3.04 -14.62
C ALA A 202 19.56 -3.05 -13.38
N GLY A 203 20.87 -3.00 -13.60
CA GLY A 203 21.87 -2.94 -12.52
C GLY A 203 21.76 -1.64 -11.72
N GLY A 204 21.89 -1.72 -10.39
CA GLY A 204 21.81 -0.57 -9.49
C GLY A 204 20.44 0.12 -9.44
N LYS A 205 19.40 -0.49 -10.01
CA LYS A 205 18.04 0.05 -10.03
C LYS A 205 17.24 -0.54 -8.86
N ARG A 206 16.32 0.24 -8.31
CA ARG A 206 15.33 -0.21 -7.32
C ARG A 206 14.07 -0.72 -8.06
N PRO A 207 13.56 -1.93 -7.76
CA PRO A 207 12.31 -2.39 -8.36
C PRO A 207 11.12 -1.55 -7.87
N TYR A 208 10.00 -1.61 -8.58
CA TYR A 208 8.70 -1.22 -8.02
C TYR A 208 8.54 -1.84 -6.63
N HIS A 209 8.11 -1.03 -5.67
CA HIS A 209 8.14 -1.42 -4.28
C HIS A 209 6.75 -1.33 -3.65
N THR A 210 6.30 -2.45 -3.07
CA THR A 210 4.94 -2.51 -2.52
C THR A 210 4.80 -1.93 -1.12
N ILE A 211 5.91 -1.69 -0.43
CA ILE A 211 5.91 -1.22 0.94
C ILE A 211 5.61 0.29 0.98
N ILE A 212 4.59 0.70 1.71
CA ILE A 212 4.22 2.11 1.86
C ILE A 212 3.89 2.44 3.33
N PRO A 213 4.79 3.09 4.09
CA PRO A 213 4.42 3.77 5.32
C PRO A 213 3.72 5.09 4.99
N ALA A 214 2.75 5.47 5.81
CA ALA A 214 1.96 6.67 5.60
C ALA A 214 1.74 7.47 6.89
N LEU A 215 1.62 8.78 6.70
CA LEU A 215 1.18 9.75 7.69
C LEU A 215 0.04 10.57 7.10
N ALA A 216 -0.80 11.15 7.94
CA ALA A 216 -1.70 12.21 7.52
C ALA A 216 -1.63 13.38 8.50
N THR A 217 -1.77 14.59 7.97
CA THR A 217 -1.72 15.84 8.74
C THR A 217 -2.96 16.68 8.48
N VAL A 218 -3.30 17.53 9.45
CA VAL A 218 -4.31 18.59 9.34
C VAL A 218 -3.63 19.87 9.80
N ASP A 219 -3.67 20.92 8.98
CA ASP A 219 -2.96 22.18 9.25
C ASP A 219 -1.48 21.99 9.61
N ASP A 220 -0.79 21.11 8.87
CA ASP A 220 0.61 20.69 9.07
C ASP A 220 0.93 19.99 10.41
N GLU A 221 -0.09 19.69 11.22
CA GLU A 221 0.04 18.94 12.48
C GLU A 221 -0.33 17.46 12.29
N LEU A 222 0.32 16.58 13.04
CA LEU A 222 0.04 15.14 12.98
C LEU A 222 -1.44 14.86 13.30
N TYR A 223 -2.11 14.21 12.35
CA TYR A 223 -3.47 13.71 12.51
C TYR A 223 -3.49 12.18 12.64
N LEU A 224 -2.72 11.48 11.81
CA LEU A 224 -2.74 10.02 11.76
C LEU A 224 -1.37 9.44 11.38
N CYS A 225 -0.90 8.46 12.14
CA CYS A 225 0.18 7.57 11.75
C CYS A 225 -0.40 6.19 11.44
N TYR A 226 -0.25 5.70 10.21
CA TYR A 226 -0.98 4.52 9.74
C TYR A 226 -0.28 3.72 8.65
N GLY A 227 -0.69 2.47 8.55
CA GLY A 227 -0.32 1.60 7.45
C GLY A 227 -1.18 0.35 7.43
N VAL A 228 -1.43 -0.18 6.23
CA VAL A 228 -2.17 -1.44 6.03
C VAL A 228 -1.27 -2.38 5.26
N MET A 229 -0.77 -3.44 5.87
CA MET A 229 0.14 -4.44 5.29
C MET A 229 -0.54 -5.29 4.20
N GLY A 230 0.25 -5.86 3.28
CA GLY A 230 -0.22 -6.93 2.37
C GLY A 230 0.06 -6.68 0.88
N ALA A 231 1.29 -6.36 0.50
CA ALA A 231 1.68 -5.98 -0.87
C ALA A 231 0.69 -5.06 -1.60
N PHE A 232 -0.06 -5.55 -2.58
CA PHE A 232 -0.99 -4.71 -3.33
C PHE A 232 -2.28 -4.41 -2.58
N MET A 233 -2.49 -4.99 -1.39
CA MET A 233 -3.51 -4.52 -0.46
C MET A 233 -3.17 -3.13 0.09
N GLN A 234 -1.89 -2.75 0.18
CA GLN A 234 -1.50 -1.55 0.92
C GLN A 234 -2.17 -0.27 0.40
N PRO A 235 -2.12 0.08 -0.92
CA PRO A 235 -2.74 1.31 -1.41
C PRO A 235 -4.26 1.35 -1.24
N GLN A 236 -4.91 0.22 -1.48
CA GLN A 236 -6.37 0.08 -1.34
C GLN A 236 -6.79 0.11 0.13
N GLY A 237 -5.95 -0.41 1.02
CA GLY A 237 -6.14 -0.34 2.45
C GLY A 237 -6.00 1.09 2.95
N HIS A 238 -5.00 1.82 2.47
CA HIS A 238 -4.80 3.24 2.79
C HIS A 238 -5.99 4.08 2.32
N LEU A 239 -6.44 3.88 1.07
CA LEU A 239 -7.67 4.49 0.54
C LEU A 239 -8.89 4.22 1.44
N GLN A 240 -9.12 2.95 1.80
CA GLN A 240 -10.28 2.55 2.60
C GLN A 240 -10.22 3.12 4.01
N VAL A 241 -9.05 3.12 4.66
CA VAL A 241 -8.86 3.66 6.02
C VAL A 241 -9.07 5.17 6.03
N ILE A 242 -8.46 5.90 5.10
CA ILE A 242 -8.63 7.35 5.01
C ILE A 242 -10.09 7.70 4.72
N SER A 243 -10.75 6.99 3.80
CA SER A 243 -12.17 7.22 3.53
C SER A 243 -13.06 6.94 4.75
N ASN A 244 -12.80 5.87 5.50
CA ASN A 244 -13.51 5.56 6.74
C ASN A 244 -13.39 6.66 7.80
N LEU A 245 -12.19 7.20 7.99
CA LEU A 245 -11.95 8.28 8.94
C LEU A 245 -12.56 9.61 8.46
N VAL A 246 -12.32 9.98 7.21
CA VAL A 246 -12.59 11.33 6.69
C VAL A 246 -14.01 11.47 6.13
N ASP A 247 -14.50 10.50 5.33
CA ASP A 247 -15.84 10.58 4.73
C ASP A 247 -16.94 10.13 5.70
N PHE A 248 -16.62 9.17 6.57
CA PHE A 248 -17.61 8.53 7.45
C PHE A 248 -17.46 8.85 8.93
N GLY A 249 -16.42 9.63 9.31
CA GLY A 249 -16.21 10.07 10.69
C GLY A 249 -15.99 8.93 11.68
N MET A 250 -15.47 7.79 11.19
CA MET A 250 -15.19 6.64 12.05
C MET A 250 -14.00 6.94 12.97
N ASP A 251 -14.02 6.38 14.18
CA ASP A 251 -12.81 6.32 15.01
C ASP A 251 -11.78 5.33 14.44
N PRO A 252 -10.52 5.34 14.91
CA PRO A 252 -9.47 4.48 14.37
C PRO A 252 -9.79 2.99 14.39
N GLN A 253 -10.43 2.49 15.46
CA GLN A 253 -10.76 1.07 15.55
C GLN A 253 -11.97 0.72 14.70
N GLN A 254 -12.97 1.60 14.60
CA GLN A 254 -14.09 1.46 13.66
C GLN A 254 -13.59 1.40 12.21
N ALA A 255 -12.68 2.29 11.83
CA ALA A 255 -12.08 2.30 10.49
C ALA A 255 -11.33 1.00 10.16
N LEU A 256 -10.68 0.37 11.15
CA LEU A 256 -10.05 -0.94 11.00
C LEU A 256 -11.04 -2.11 10.98
N ASN A 257 -12.12 -2.02 11.77
CA ASN A 257 -13.14 -3.06 11.85
C ASN A 257 -14.03 -3.11 10.60
N ALA A 258 -14.16 -2.00 9.86
CA ALA A 258 -14.90 -1.95 8.61
C ALA A 258 -14.45 -3.04 7.63
N LEU A 259 -15.42 -3.60 6.89
CA LEU A 259 -15.17 -4.68 5.94
C LEU A 259 -14.50 -4.12 4.68
N ARG A 260 -13.46 -4.81 4.22
CA ARG A 260 -12.59 -4.38 3.14
C ARG A 260 -12.93 -5.06 1.83
N PHE A 261 -12.53 -4.41 0.74
CA PHE A 261 -12.37 -5.03 -0.56
C PHE A 261 -10.89 -5.11 -0.95
N ILE A 262 -10.59 -5.96 -1.92
CA ILE A 262 -9.31 -6.07 -2.63
C ILE A 262 -9.62 -6.18 -4.11
N VAL A 263 -9.13 -5.23 -4.90
CA VAL A 263 -9.02 -5.38 -6.35
C VAL A 263 -7.86 -6.32 -6.65
N THR A 264 -8.11 -7.33 -7.48
CA THR A 264 -7.10 -8.22 -8.06
C THR A 264 -7.03 -8.02 -9.57
N GLU A 265 -6.19 -8.80 -10.26
CA GLU A 265 -6.12 -8.81 -11.73
C GLU A 265 -7.48 -9.16 -12.39
N GLU A 266 -8.24 -10.09 -11.80
CA GLU A 266 -9.44 -10.65 -12.45
C GLU A 266 -10.76 -10.34 -11.73
N ASP A 267 -10.70 -10.00 -10.44
CA ASP A 267 -11.87 -9.91 -9.57
C ASP A 267 -11.74 -8.87 -8.45
N VAL A 268 -12.82 -8.73 -7.69
CA VAL A 268 -12.86 -7.99 -6.43
C VAL A 268 -13.15 -8.99 -5.32
N ALA A 269 -12.19 -9.18 -4.42
CA ALA A 269 -12.41 -9.91 -3.19
C ALA A 269 -13.07 -9.02 -2.15
N LEU A 270 -14.08 -9.54 -1.45
CA LEU A 270 -14.84 -8.85 -0.42
C LEU A 270 -14.85 -9.68 0.87
N GLU A 271 -14.86 -9.03 2.01
CA GLU A 271 -14.93 -9.73 3.28
C GLU A 271 -16.31 -10.31 3.56
N GLU A 272 -16.33 -11.43 4.29
CA GLU A 272 -17.55 -11.94 4.88
C GLU A 272 -18.19 -10.89 5.82
N GLY A 273 -19.52 -10.88 5.89
CA GLY A 273 -20.29 -9.97 6.74
C GLY A 273 -20.97 -8.84 5.99
N LEU A 274 -20.59 -8.59 4.73
CA LEU A 274 -21.33 -7.68 3.86
C LEU A 274 -22.72 -8.21 3.55
N SER A 275 -23.68 -7.30 3.41
CA SER A 275 -25.05 -7.70 3.10
C SER A 275 -25.11 -8.37 1.72
N PRO A 276 -25.95 -9.40 1.54
CA PRO A 276 -26.14 -10.01 0.22
C PRO A 276 -26.64 -9.03 -0.84
N GLU A 277 -27.27 -7.92 -0.44
CA GLU A 277 -27.72 -6.86 -1.35
C GLU A 277 -26.55 -6.08 -1.92
N VAL A 278 -25.53 -5.76 -1.11
CA VAL A 278 -24.32 -5.08 -1.58
C VAL A 278 -23.59 -5.93 -2.61
N LEU A 279 -23.43 -7.24 -2.34
CA LEU A 279 -22.77 -8.17 -3.26
C LEU A 279 -23.53 -8.24 -4.60
N ARG A 280 -24.85 -8.49 -4.56
CA ARG A 280 -25.68 -8.56 -5.77
C ARG A 280 -25.67 -7.27 -6.57
N ASP A 281 -25.65 -6.13 -5.90
CA ASP A 281 -25.64 -4.84 -6.59
C ASP A 281 -24.29 -4.61 -7.29
N LEU A 282 -23.16 -4.90 -6.64
CA LEU A 282 -21.84 -4.84 -7.26
C LEU A 282 -21.74 -5.78 -8.48
N GLU A 283 -22.22 -7.02 -8.35
CA GLU A 283 -22.30 -7.98 -9.45
C GLU A 283 -23.17 -7.46 -10.61
N SER A 284 -24.31 -6.84 -10.30
CA SER A 284 -25.21 -6.27 -11.31
C SER A 284 -24.59 -5.11 -12.10
N ARG A 285 -23.65 -4.38 -11.48
CA ARG A 285 -22.84 -3.35 -12.15
C ARG A 285 -21.72 -3.94 -13.01
N GLY A 286 -21.46 -5.24 -12.90
CA GLY A 286 -20.45 -5.96 -13.67
C GLY A 286 -19.16 -6.29 -12.94
N HIS A 287 -19.08 -6.05 -11.62
CA HIS A 287 -17.95 -6.50 -10.81
C HIS A 287 -17.96 -8.02 -10.69
N ARG A 288 -16.82 -8.67 -10.94
CA ARG A 288 -16.64 -10.08 -10.61
C ARG A 288 -16.27 -10.16 -9.14
N THR A 289 -17.21 -10.53 -8.28
CA THR A 289 -16.96 -10.56 -6.83
C THR A 289 -16.70 -11.96 -6.33
N ARG A 290 -15.82 -12.08 -5.33
CA ARG A 290 -15.70 -13.28 -4.51
C ARG A 290 -15.62 -12.91 -3.04
N THR A 291 -16.13 -13.77 -2.17
CA THR A 291 -16.05 -13.56 -0.72
C THR A 291 -14.91 -14.40 -0.13
N ILE A 292 -14.12 -13.79 0.75
CA ILE A 292 -13.12 -14.49 1.56
C ILE A 292 -13.60 -14.50 3.01
N SER A 293 -13.65 -15.69 3.60
CA SER A 293 -14.26 -15.94 4.91
C SER A 293 -13.24 -16.31 5.99
N SER A 294 -13.60 -15.98 7.23
CA SER A 294 -13.02 -16.47 8.47
C SER A 294 -11.49 -16.27 8.52
N TYR A 295 -10.76 -17.31 8.91
CA TYR A 295 -9.30 -17.30 9.06
C TYR A 295 -8.54 -16.75 7.85
N TYR A 296 -9.04 -16.98 6.63
CA TYR A 296 -8.37 -16.53 5.40
C TYR A 296 -8.36 -15.01 5.22
N ARG A 297 -9.20 -14.27 5.95
CA ARG A 297 -9.22 -12.80 5.91
C ARG A 297 -7.90 -12.19 6.37
N GLY A 298 -7.25 -12.81 7.36
CA GLY A 298 -5.99 -12.35 7.95
C GLY A 298 -4.73 -13.01 7.37
N MET A 299 -4.86 -13.94 6.42
CA MET A 299 -3.71 -14.64 5.83
C MET A 299 -2.99 -13.80 4.77
N SER A 300 -1.80 -14.26 4.35
CA SER A 300 -1.10 -13.73 3.18
C SER A 300 -2.01 -13.78 1.94
N GLY A 301 -2.17 -12.65 1.25
CA GLY A 301 -3.14 -12.51 0.15
C GLY A 301 -4.60 -12.26 0.59
N GLY A 302 -4.85 -12.14 1.90
CA GLY A 302 -6.11 -11.64 2.47
C GLY A 302 -6.16 -10.11 2.56
N PHE A 303 -7.01 -9.56 3.44
CA PHE A 303 -7.31 -8.11 3.51
C PHE A 303 -6.30 -7.30 4.32
N GLY A 304 -5.08 -7.81 4.41
CA GLY A 304 -3.99 -7.13 5.07
C GLY A 304 -4.07 -7.12 6.59
N GLY A 305 -3.19 -6.33 7.19
CA GLY A 305 -3.29 -5.99 8.61
C GLY A 305 -2.77 -4.61 8.88
N ALA A 306 -3.44 -3.87 9.76
CA ALA A 306 -3.17 -2.46 9.97
C ALA A 306 -2.87 -2.10 11.43
N GLN A 307 -2.09 -1.04 11.61
CA GLN A 307 -1.90 -0.37 12.90
C GLN A 307 -2.09 1.13 12.67
N LEU A 308 -2.83 1.78 13.56
CA LEU A 308 -3.11 3.21 13.50
C LEU A 308 -2.82 3.84 14.87
N ILE A 309 -2.27 5.05 14.86
CA ILE A 309 -2.34 5.96 15.99
C ILE A 309 -2.86 7.30 15.45
N GLN A 310 -4.05 7.69 15.88
CA GLN A 310 -4.62 9.00 15.59
C GLN A 310 -4.30 9.96 16.73
N ARG A 311 -3.95 11.20 16.38
CA ARG A 311 -3.78 12.29 17.34
C ARG A 311 -4.93 13.25 17.17
N ASP A 312 -5.67 13.50 18.24
CA ASP A 312 -6.73 14.49 18.26
C ASP A 312 -6.12 15.89 18.11
N PRO A 313 -6.53 16.69 17.10
CA PRO A 313 -5.87 17.96 16.79
C PRO A 313 -6.14 19.06 17.83
N GLU A 314 -7.23 18.96 18.60
CA GLU A 314 -7.59 19.97 19.61
C GLU A 314 -6.95 19.68 20.97
N THR A 315 -6.92 18.40 21.37
CA THR A 315 -6.53 17.96 22.71
C THR A 315 -5.16 17.29 22.77
N GLY A 316 -4.64 16.84 21.62
CA GLY A 316 -3.40 16.06 21.53
C GLY A 316 -3.52 14.62 22.00
N VAL A 317 -4.72 14.15 22.37
CA VAL A 317 -4.94 12.76 22.84
C VAL A 317 -4.63 11.77 21.74
N LEU A 318 -3.90 10.70 22.08
CA LEU A 318 -3.54 9.62 21.17
C LEU A 318 -4.53 8.45 21.28
N SER A 319 -5.10 8.04 20.15
CA SER A 319 -6.01 6.89 20.01
C SER A 319 -5.37 5.83 19.12
N GLY A 320 -4.96 4.71 19.73
CA GLY A 320 -4.38 3.57 19.01
C GLY A 320 -5.41 2.53 18.59
N ALA A 321 -5.23 1.93 17.42
CA ALA A 321 -6.04 0.81 16.93
C ALA A 321 -5.16 -0.27 16.29
N SER A 322 -5.56 -1.52 16.50
CA SER A 322 -4.88 -2.70 15.96
C SER A 322 -5.83 -3.55 15.14
N GLU A 323 -5.29 -4.18 14.10
CA GLU A 323 -5.99 -5.09 13.21
C GLU A 323 -6.75 -6.20 13.96
N PRO A 324 -8.07 -6.35 13.80
CA PRO A 324 -8.81 -7.48 14.38
C PRO A 324 -8.58 -8.82 13.65
N ARG A 325 -8.10 -8.81 12.41
CA ARG A 325 -7.91 -10.01 11.57
C ARG A 325 -6.61 -10.77 11.85
N LYS A 326 -5.67 -10.18 12.60
CA LYS A 326 -4.35 -10.72 12.89
C LYS A 326 -4.01 -10.51 14.36
N ASP A 327 -3.10 -11.31 14.89
CA ASP A 327 -2.53 -11.04 16.20
C ASP A 327 -1.76 -9.71 16.16
N GLY A 328 -2.03 -8.85 17.13
CA GLY A 328 -1.46 -7.51 17.25
C GLY A 328 -2.04 -6.78 18.45
N CYS A 329 -1.49 -5.62 18.79
CA CYS A 329 -2.00 -4.79 19.88
C CYS A 329 -1.70 -3.30 19.67
N ALA A 330 -2.56 -2.46 20.25
CA ALA A 330 -2.27 -1.06 20.50
C ALA A 330 -1.99 -0.91 22.01
N VAL A 331 -0.88 -0.27 22.36
CA VAL A 331 -0.42 -0.12 23.75
C VAL A 331 0.00 1.32 23.96
N GLY A 332 -0.51 1.95 25.03
CA GLY A 332 -0.13 3.29 25.46
C GLY A 332 0.69 3.25 26.75
N TRP A 333 1.50 4.29 26.98
CA TRP A 333 2.28 4.51 28.19
C TRP A 333 2.12 5.95 28.66
#